data_AF-A0AAU3HPF9-F1
#
_entry.id   AF-A0AAU3HPF9-F1
#
_cell.length_a   1.000
_cell.length_b   1.000
_cell.length_c   1.000
_cell.angle_alpha   90.00
_cell.angle_beta   90.00
_cell.angle_gamma   90.00
#
_symmetry.space_group_name_H-M   'P 1'
#
loop_
_entity.id
_entity.type
_entity.pdbx_description
1 polymer ?
#
loop_
_entity_poly.entity_id
_entity_poly.type
_entity_poly.pdbx_seq_one_letter_code
_entity_poly.pdbx_strand_id
1 'polypeptide(L)'
;MSTVVFRNKTGGSETLHATPGQRLLDVLRLHGIPANAVLAHRDGEVIPEATAVVGTDDVIEVRQVRHYDLDVLRRPKEHVYAAPDPVYTKSVLFDHGGTLERRTEQFTAETFVTYVEETFVQSIAAGATMRAGDRVVIGLSGGRDSVAYLKLLERTRGRWPEVDMTAVTITGLPDWDEPATFRTALDACSGLGVDHVVVTADDVAEVFKLREPFVDVMNKVVAGEHRNMNMVIGHQVLRRMLEREAERRGAPVVAFGFNADDLVASMVTWFTTGYRMGGIPVRELGSLRYVFPLYRITKKELTLYLELVAPGLNRQGAPGRFTTGSDERSLAYAVADHLYDLWPGIDYYLFNAFENVQRTLLPLVDDLCRVCGGRYVLQEGVANPAGLCDVCGFLHRQEALRADAV
;
A
#
# COMPACT_ATOMS: atom_id res chain seq x y z
N MET A 1 -28.23 -29.34 22.06
CA MET A 1 -27.79 -28.07 21.41
C MET A 1 -26.33 -27.91 21.76
N SER A 2 -25.46 -27.89 20.75
CA SER A 2 -24.05 -27.65 20.97
C SER A 2 -23.79 -26.30 21.64
N THR A 3 -22.90 -26.32 22.61
CA THR A 3 -22.54 -25.15 23.41
C THR A 3 -21.04 -24.98 23.36
N VAL A 4 -20.57 -23.88 22.77
CA VAL A 4 -19.17 -23.47 22.85
C VAL A 4 -19.07 -22.39 23.92
N VAL A 5 -18.35 -22.64 25.01
CA VAL A 5 -18.22 -21.70 26.13
C VAL A 5 -16.83 -21.07 26.08
N PHE A 6 -16.77 -19.76 25.82
CA PHE A 6 -15.54 -18.99 25.92
C PHE A 6 -15.34 -18.48 27.34
N ARG A 7 -14.16 -18.71 27.91
CA ARG A 7 -13.72 -18.17 29.20
C ARG A 7 -12.54 -17.23 28.98
N ASN A 8 -12.72 -15.97 29.33
CA ASN A 8 -11.67 -14.97 29.24
C ASN A 8 -10.75 -15.01 30.48
N LYS A 9 -9.66 -14.26 30.44
CA LYS A 9 -8.71 -14.14 31.56
C LYS A 9 -9.05 -13.04 32.58
N THR A 10 -10.14 -12.30 32.37
CA THR A 10 -10.65 -11.29 33.30
C THR A 10 -11.75 -11.84 34.23
N GLY A 11 -12.05 -13.14 34.14
CA GLY A 11 -13.03 -13.83 35.00
C GLY A 11 -14.44 -13.94 34.40
N GLY A 12 -14.65 -13.43 33.18
CA GLY A 12 -15.89 -13.56 32.43
C GLY A 12 -16.00 -14.85 31.62
N SER A 13 -17.23 -15.25 31.33
CA SER A 13 -17.54 -16.35 30.42
C SER A 13 -18.74 -15.99 29.55
N GLU A 14 -18.72 -16.44 28.30
CA GLU A 14 -19.85 -16.26 27.37
C GLU A 14 -20.05 -17.53 26.53
N THR A 15 -21.30 -17.76 26.14
CA THR A 15 -21.64 -18.83 25.20
C THR A 15 -21.57 -18.28 23.78
N LEU A 16 -20.70 -18.89 22.96
CA LEU A 16 -20.58 -18.59 21.55
C LEU A 16 -21.61 -19.39 20.76
N HIS A 17 -22.35 -18.70 19.89
CA HIS A 17 -23.25 -19.36 18.95
C HIS A 17 -22.44 -20.20 17.95
N ALA A 18 -22.80 -21.47 17.81
CA ALA A 18 -22.21 -22.42 16.87
C ALA A 18 -23.28 -23.40 16.34
N THR A 19 -23.14 -23.85 15.10
CA THR A 19 -24.01 -24.89 14.53
C THR A 19 -23.29 -26.25 14.47
N PRO A 20 -24.00 -27.38 14.66
CA PRO A 20 -23.42 -28.70 14.42
C PRO A 20 -22.81 -28.80 13.01
N GLY A 21 -21.61 -29.37 12.90
CA GLY A 21 -20.83 -29.45 11.67
C GLY A 21 -19.94 -28.23 11.38
N GLN A 22 -20.05 -27.14 12.15
CA GLN A 22 -19.18 -25.96 11.99
C GLN A 22 -17.78 -26.24 12.53
N ARG A 23 -16.72 -25.77 11.85
CA ARG A 23 -15.35 -25.84 12.39
C ARG A 23 -15.21 -24.89 13.57
N LEU A 24 -14.55 -25.35 14.64
CA LEU A 24 -14.35 -24.52 15.82
C LEU A 24 -13.57 -23.24 15.51
N LEU A 25 -12.55 -23.33 14.64
CA LEU A 25 -11.81 -22.15 14.17
C LEU A 25 -12.71 -21.07 13.54
N ASP A 26 -13.74 -21.46 12.79
CA ASP A 26 -14.65 -20.52 12.15
C ASP A 26 -15.59 -19.88 13.19
N VAL A 27 -16.00 -20.64 14.21
CA VAL A 27 -16.72 -20.09 15.38
C VAL A 27 -15.86 -19.04 16.06
N LEU A 28 -14.60 -19.34 16.37
CA LEU A 28 -13.71 -18.39 17.04
C LEU A 28 -13.52 -17.10 16.23
N ARG A 29 -13.27 -17.22 14.92
CA ARG A 29 -13.12 -16.07 14.02
C ARG A 29 -14.37 -15.21 13.93
N LEU A 30 -15.55 -15.85 13.80
CA LEU A 30 -16.84 -15.14 13.78
C LEU A 30 -17.04 -14.29 15.03
N HIS A 31 -16.58 -14.77 16.17
CA HIS A 31 -16.69 -14.08 17.46
C HIS A 31 -15.50 -13.18 17.79
N GLY A 32 -14.56 -12.95 16.85
CA GLY A 32 -13.40 -12.08 17.05
C GLY A 32 -12.38 -12.62 18.05
N ILE A 33 -12.30 -13.95 18.23
CA ILE A 33 -11.38 -14.62 19.16
C ILE A 33 -10.20 -15.19 18.36
N PRO A 34 -8.96 -14.71 18.56
CA PRO A 34 -7.79 -15.26 17.89
C PRO A 34 -7.52 -16.68 18.37
N ALA A 35 -7.40 -17.64 17.45
CA ALA A 35 -7.12 -19.04 17.80
C ALA A 35 -5.82 -19.19 18.62
N ASN A 36 -4.80 -18.39 18.30
CA ASN A 36 -3.53 -18.38 19.05
C ASN A 36 -3.64 -17.83 20.49
N ALA A 37 -4.80 -17.26 20.86
CA ALA A 37 -5.05 -16.73 22.18
C ALA A 37 -5.78 -17.72 23.10
N VAL A 38 -6.13 -18.93 22.64
CA VAL A 38 -6.99 -19.87 23.37
C VAL A 38 -6.46 -21.31 23.37
N LEU A 39 -7.03 -22.13 24.26
CA LEU A 39 -7.02 -23.59 24.20
C LEU A 39 -8.45 -24.10 24.29
N ALA A 40 -8.84 -24.95 23.35
CA ALA A 40 -10.13 -25.63 23.35
C ALA A 40 -10.06 -27.00 24.04
N HIS A 41 -11.14 -27.35 24.74
CA HIS A 41 -11.30 -28.61 25.44
C HIS A 41 -12.65 -29.22 25.09
N ARG A 42 -12.69 -30.54 24.91
CA ARG A 42 -13.92 -31.34 24.82
C ARG A 42 -13.79 -32.45 25.85
N ASP A 43 -14.79 -32.59 26.71
CA ASP A 43 -14.81 -33.59 27.80
C ASP A 43 -13.55 -33.55 28.69
N GLY A 44 -12.98 -32.35 28.86
CA GLY A 44 -11.76 -32.11 29.65
C GLY A 44 -10.44 -32.35 28.91
N GLU A 45 -10.47 -32.91 27.69
CA GLU A 45 -9.28 -33.13 26.87
C GLU A 45 -9.03 -31.98 25.90
N VAL A 46 -7.77 -31.60 25.72
CA VAL A 46 -7.37 -30.54 24.78
C VAL A 46 -7.62 -31.00 23.35
N ILE A 47 -8.31 -30.17 22.56
CA ILE A 47 -8.56 -30.40 21.15
C ILE A 47 -7.99 -29.25 20.31
N PRO A 48 -7.40 -29.55 19.14
CA PRO A 48 -6.91 -28.51 18.23
C PRO A 48 -8.08 -27.79 17.53
N GLU A 49 -8.17 -26.48 17.69
CA GLU A 49 -9.23 -25.64 17.11
C GLU A 49 -9.24 -25.72 15.58
N ALA A 50 -8.07 -25.92 14.97
CA ALA A 50 -7.89 -25.98 13.53
C ALA A 50 -8.59 -27.18 12.88
N THR A 51 -8.75 -28.31 13.58
CA THR A 51 -9.39 -29.52 13.03
C THR A 51 -10.67 -29.91 13.75
N ALA A 52 -10.92 -29.35 14.93
CA ALA A 52 -12.15 -29.60 15.67
C ALA A 52 -13.40 -29.12 14.92
N VAL A 53 -14.43 -29.98 14.91
CA VAL A 53 -15.76 -29.71 14.39
C VAL A 53 -16.77 -29.84 15.52
N VAL A 54 -17.68 -28.88 15.63
CA VAL A 54 -18.73 -28.83 16.66
C VAL A 54 -19.77 -29.93 16.38
N GLY A 55 -19.97 -30.86 17.31
CA GLY A 55 -21.02 -31.89 17.25
C GLY A 55 -22.42 -31.37 17.59
N THR A 56 -23.42 -32.25 17.60
CA THR A 56 -24.84 -31.89 17.83
C THR A 56 -25.16 -31.56 19.30
N ASP A 57 -24.44 -32.22 20.21
CA ASP A 57 -24.59 -32.11 21.67
C ASP A 57 -23.24 -31.88 22.36
N ASP A 58 -22.28 -31.35 21.60
CA ASP A 58 -20.96 -31.01 22.10
C ASP A 58 -21.00 -29.90 23.15
N VAL A 59 -20.22 -30.06 24.21
CA VAL A 59 -19.82 -28.96 25.09
C VAL A 59 -18.33 -28.73 24.89
N ILE A 60 -17.98 -27.66 24.19
CA ILE A 60 -16.59 -27.27 23.95
C ILE A 60 -16.26 -26.08 24.83
N GLU A 61 -15.22 -26.21 25.64
CA GLU A 61 -14.73 -25.12 26.47
C GLU A 61 -13.49 -24.48 25.84
N VAL A 62 -13.57 -23.19 25.53
CA VAL A 62 -12.48 -22.40 24.96
C VAL A 62 -11.95 -21.47 26.03
N ARG A 63 -10.70 -21.67 26.46
CA ARG A 63 -10.07 -20.87 27.51
C ARG A 63 -9.00 -19.96 26.92
N GLN A 64 -9.10 -18.66 27.14
CA GLN A 64 -8.02 -17.73 26.79
C GLN A 64 -6.75 -18.08 27.58
N VAL A 65 -5.58 -18.04 26.94
CA VAL A 65 -4.29 -18.38 27.58
C VAL A 65 -3.44 -17.17 27.96
N ARG A 66 -3.74 -15.98 27.42
CA ARG A 66 -3.01 -14.74 27.69
C ARG A 66 -3.83 -13.77 28.54
N HIS A 67 -3.17 -13.03 29.42
CA HIS A 67 -3.82 -12.04 30.29
C HIS A 67 -3.94 -10.68 29.58
N TYR A 68 -5.02 -10.49 28.83
CA TYR A 68 -5.46 -9.19 28.30
C TYR A 68 -6.96 -9.21 28.07
N ASP A 69 -7.58 -8.03 28.02
CA ASP A 69 -9.00 -7.90 27.71
C ASP A 69 -9.23 -7.91 26.19
N LEU A 70 -9.88 -8.97 25.70
CA LEU A 70 -10.23 -9.12 24.28
C LEU A 70 -11.38 -8.20 23.86
N ASP A 71 -12.22 -7.78 24.79
CA ASP A 71 -13.39 -6.96 24.47
C ASP A 71 -13.00 -5.51 24.13
N VAL A 72 -11.77 -5.10 24.45
CA VAL A 72 -11.18 -3.84 23.94
C VAL A 72 -11.21 -3.78 22.41
N LEU A 73 -11.05 -4.91 21.72
CA LEU A 73 -11.14 -4.97 20.25
C LEU A 73 -12.50 -5.49 19.76
N ARG A 74 -13.12 -6.43 20.48
CA ARG A 74 -14.38 -7.07 20.05
C ARG A 74 -15.59 -6.17 20.31
N ARG A 75 -15.54 -5.35 21.35
CA ARG A 75 -16.61 -4.49 21.84
C ARG A 75 -16.03 -3.15 22.36
N PRO A 76 -15.29 -2.41 21.51
CA PRO A 76 -14.71 -1.14 21.93
C PRO A 76 -15.82 -0.16 22.34
N LYS A 77 -15.50 0.74 23.27
CA LYS A 77 -16.34 1.94 23.48
C LYS A 77 -16.46 2.68 22.15
N GLU A 78 -17.67 2.99 21.73
CA GLU A 78 -17.91 3.59 20.43
C GLU A 78 -18.69 4.91 20.53
N HIS A 79 -18.31 5.86 19.68
CA HIS A 79 -19.06 7.08 19.42
C HIS A 79 -19.29 7.23 17.91
N VAL A 80 -20.54 7.40 17.49
CA VAL A 80 -20.92 7.48 16.07
C VAL A 80 -21.50 8.86 15.76
N TYR A 81 -20.85 9.57 14.83
CA TYR A 81 -21.38 10.78 14.19
C TYR A 81 -22.17 10.35 12.96
N ALA A 82 -23.49 10.25 13.12
CA ALA A 82 -24.38 9.73 12.08
C ALA A 82 -24.70 10.77 11.00
N ALA A 83 -24.89 10.29 9.76
CA ALA A 83 -25.36 11.07 8.63
C ALA A 83 -26.60 10.41 8.03
N PRO A 84 -27.53 11.17 7.42
CA PRO A 84 -28.66 10.58 6.69
C PRO A 84 -28.14 9.86 5.44
N ASP A 85 -28.60 8.63 5.20
CA ASP A 85 -28.29 7.83 4.00
C ASP A 85 -26.78 7.77 3.64
N PRO A 86 -25.92 7.29 4.57
CA PRO A 86 -24.48 7.35 4.37
C PRO A 86 -24.00 6.39 3.28
N VAL A 87 -23.07 6.85 2.45
CA VAL A 87 -22.41 6.05 1.41
C VAL A 87 -21.04 5.52 1.85
N TYR A 88 -20.48 6.11 2.92
CA TYR A 88 -19.19 5.73 3.48
C TYR A 88 -19.19 5.92 5.00
N THR A 89 -18.33 5.16 5.68
CA THR A 89 -18.11 5.26 7.11
C THR A 89 -16.62 5.12 7.39
N LYS A 90 -16.05 6.10 8.09
CA LYS A 90 -14.67 6.06 8.57
C LYS A 90 -14.67 5.81 10.07
N SER A 91 -13.84 4.89 10.52
CA SER A 91 -13.60 4.69 11.95
C SER A 91 -12.12 4.89 12.28
N VAL A 92 -11.86 5.45 13.44
CA VAL A 92 -10.51 5.58 14.01
C VAL A 92 -10.56 5.21 15.50
N LEU A 93 -9.62 4.38 15.95
CA LEU A 93 -9.39 4.11 17.36
C LEU A 93 -8.47 5.20 17.94
N PHE A 94 -8.94 5.86 18.99
CA PHE A 94 -8.18 6.86 19.75
C PHE A 94 -7.81 6.34 21.13
N ASP A 95 -6.57 6.58 21.54
CA ASP A 95 -6.13 6.39 22.92
C ASP A 95 -6.37 7.66 23.74
N HIS A 96 -7.15 7.53 24.81
CA HIS A 96 -7.40 8.55 25.81
C HIS A 96 -6.89 8.09 27.17
N GLY A 97 -5.57 8.19 27.36
CA GLY A 97 -4.91 7.90 28.64
C GLY A 97 -5.00 6.43 29.05
N GLY A 98 -4.90 5.51 28.08
CA GLY A 98 -5.02 4.06 28.26
C GLY A 98 -6.42 3.51 28.03
N THR A 99 -7.40 4.37 27.74
CA THR A 99 -8.75 3.94 27.33
C THR A 99 -8.92 4.12 25.82
N LEU A 100 -9.19 3.02 25.12
CA LEU A 100 -9.47 3.07 23.69
C LEU A 100 -10.94 3.41 23.40
N GLU A 101 -11.15 4.36 22.49
CA GLU A 101 -12.46 4.74 21.98
C GLU A 101 -12.47 4.69 20.44
N ARG A 102 -13.42 3.95 19.87
CA ARG A 102 -13.68 3.97 18.43
C ARG A 102 -14.59 5.14 18.11
N ARG A 103 -14.10 6.10 17.33
CA ARG A 103 -14.92 7.16 16.75
C ARG A 103 -15.22 6.83 15.31
N THR A 104 -16.49 6.86 14.98
CA THR A 104 -17.01 6.49 13.67
C THR A 104 -17.77 7.67 13.09
N GLU A 105 -17.37 8.12 11.90
CA GLU A 105 -18.03 9.20 11.17
C GLU A 105 -18.67 8.63 9.91
N GLN A 106 -19.95 8.95 9.71
CA GLN A 106 -20.72 8.56 8.54
C GLN A 106 -20.79 9.74 7.55
N PHE A 107 -20.68 9.45 6.26
CA PHE A 107 -20.65 10.48 5.23
C PHE A 107 -21.74 10.23 4.18
N THR A 108 -22.45 11.30 3.82
CA THR A 108 -23.25 11.33 2.59
C THR A 108 -22.31 11.41 1.38
N ALA A 109 -22.83 11.27 0.16
CA ALA A 109 -21.99 11.41 -1.03
C ALA A 109 -21.28 12.77 -1.10
N GLU A 110 -21.96 13.86 -0.72
CA GLU A 110 -21.40 15.20 -0.73
C GLU A 110 -20.33 15.38 0.35
N THR A 111 -20.64 15.02 1.60
CA THR A 111 -19.69 15.21 2.71
C THR A 111 -18.48 14.29 2.59
N PHE A 112 -18.64 13.11 1.96
CA PHE A 112 -17.52 12.21 1.65
C PHE A 112 -16.54 12.83 0.66
N VAL A 113 -17.04 13.45 -0.43
CA VAL A 113 -16.19 14.13 -1.42
C VAL A 113 -15.40 15.25 -0.75
N THR A 114 -16.05 16.08 0.08
CA THR A 114 -15.39 17.12 0.87
C THR A 114 -14.32 16.56 1.80
N TYR A 115 -14.63 15.48 2.54
CA TYR A 115 -13.69 14.81 3.43
C TYR A 115 -12.42 14.33 2.71
N VAL A 116 -12.55 13.69 1.53
CA VAL A 116 -11.37 13.21 0.78
C VAL A 116 -10.52 14.37 0.27
N GLU A 117 -11.15 15.43 -0.25
CA GLU A 117 -10.44 16.64 -0.72
C GLU A 117 -9.73 17.37 0.42
N GLU A 118 -10.37 17.49 1.58
CA GLU A 118 -9.75 18.08 2.78
C GLU A 118 -8.61 17.22 3.31
N THR A 119 -8.78 15.91 3.37
CA THR A 119 -7.74 14.96 3.77
C THR A 119 -6.53 15.06 2.85
N PHE A 120 -6.75 15.21 1.53
CA PHE A 120 -5.66 15.41 0.56
C PHE A 120 -4.89 16.71 0.81
N VAL A 121 -5.59 17.83 0.97
CA VAL A 121 -4.97 19.14 1.26
C VAL A 121 -4.20 19.11 2.57
N GLN A 122 -4.80 18.54 3.63
CA GLN A 122 -4.15 18.38 4.92
C GLN A 122 -2.93 17.45 4.85
N SER A 123 -2.99 16.39 4.03
CA SER A 123 -1.85 15.49 3.81
C SER A 123 -0.67 16.22 3.18
N ILE A 124 -0.91 17.09 2.21
CA ILE A 124 0.13 17.93 1.61
C ILE A 124 0.75 18.86 2.64
N ALA A 125 -0.09 19.58 3.39
CA ALA A 125 0.37 20.58 4.36
C ALA A 125 1.10 19.94 5.55
N ALA A 126 0.48 18.96 6.22
CA ALA A 126 1.02 18.32 7.41
C ALA A 126 2.26 17.46 7.11
N GLY A 127 2.27 16.78 5.96
CA GLY A 127 3.41 15.96 5.53
C GLY A 127 4.51 16.75 4.84
N ALA A 128 4.29 18.05 4.56
CA ALA A 128 5.15 18.87 3.70
C ALA A 128 5.57 18.15 2.41
N THR A 129 4.65 17.37 1.81
CA THR A 129 4.94 16.56 0.62
C THR A 129 5.18 17.45 -0.60
N MET A 130 4.61 18.65 -0.62
CA MET A 130 4.92 19.70 -1.57
C MET A 130 5.18 21.02 -0.85
N ARG A 131 6.13 21.81 -1.34
CA ARG A 131 6.49 23.12 -0.81
C ARG A 131 6.40 24.16 -1.91
N ALA A 132 6.08 25.40 -1.56
CA ALA A 132 5.98 26.48 -2.53
C ALA A 132 7.30 26.63 -3.31
N GLY A 133 7.21 26.66 -4.64
CA GLY A 133 8.36 26.71 -5.54
C GLY A 133 9.06 25.38 -5.81
N ASP A 134 8.55 24.26 -5.29
CA ASP A 134 9.06 22.93 -5.66
C ASP A 134 8.86 22.71 -7.17
N ARG A 135 9.85 22.05 -7.78
CA ARG A 135 9.73 21.43 -9.10
C ARG A 135 9.50 19.94 -8.90
N VAL A 136 8.35 19.44 -9.34
CA VAL A 136 7.83 18.12 -9.01
C VAL A 136 7.61 17.29 -10.27
N VAL A 137 8.20 16.11 -10.31
CA VAL A 137 7.86 15.07 -11.30
C VAL A 137 6.84 14.12 -10.68
N ILE A 138 5.71 13.89 -11.35
CA ILE A 138 4.68 12.94 -10.90
C ILE A 138 4.62 11.74 -11.85
N GLY A 139 4.59 10.53 -11.27
CA GLY A 139 4.42 9.30 -12.05
C GLY A 139 2.95 8.97 -12.27
N LEU A 140 2.54 8.82 -13.53
CA LEU A 140 1.18 8.44 -13.92
C LEU A 140 1.19 7.09 -14.64
N SER A 141 0.74 6.05 -13.95
CA SER A 141 0.42 4.75 -14.56
C SER A 141 -0.91 4.78 -15.31
N GLY A 142 -1.72 5.81 -15.06
CA GLY A 142 -3.09 5.95 -15.53
C GLY A 142 -4.10 5.01 -14.86
N GLY A 143 -3.65 4.12 -13.96
CA GLY A 143 -4.56 3.37 -13.10
C GLY A 143 -5.40 4.31 -12.21
N ARG A 144 -6.49 3.77 -11.64
CA ARG A 144 -7.46 4.52 -10.81
C ARG A 144 -6.81 5.45 -9.78
N ASP A 145 -5.74 5.04 -9.12
CA ASP A 145 -5.10 5.88 -8.08
C ASP A 145 -4.45 7.14 -8.67
N SER A 146 -3.76 7.00 -9.80
CA SER A 146 -3.15 8.15 -10.48
C SER A 146 -4.20 9.10 -11.06
N VAL A 147 -5.33 8.58 -11.53
CA VAL A 147 -6.46 9.39 -12.01
C VAL A 147 -7.15 10.10 -10.84
N ALA A 148 -7.36 9.41 -9.72
CA ALA A 148 -7.90 10.00 -8.49
C ALA A 148 -6.98 11.12 -7.99
N TYR A 149 -5.67 10.91 -8.03
CA TYR A 149 -4.67 11.91 -7.66
C TYR A 149 -4.74 13.17 -8.53
N LEU A 150 -4.78 13.01 -9.86
CA LEU A 150 -4.96 14.16 -10.76
C LEU A 150 -6.29 14.87 -10.51
N LYS A 151 -7.37 14.12 -10.25
CA LYS A 151 -8.69 14.69 -9.96
C LYS A 151 -8.70 15.45 -8.64
N LEU A 152 -7.96 15.00 -7.64
CA LEU A 152 -7.75 15.71 -6.39
C LEU A 152 -6.94 16.99 -6.60
N LEU A 153 -5.85 16.93 -7.37
CA LEU A 153 -5.06 18.12 -7.74
C LEU A 153 -5.93 19.18 -8.44
N GLU A 154 -6.80 18.76 -9.36
CA GLU A 154 -7.72 19.64 -10.10
C GLU A 154 -8.76 20.27 -9.18
N ARG A 155 -9.51 19.44 -8.45
CA ARG A 155 -10.64 19.91 -7.63
C ARG A 155 -10.21 20.70 -6.40
N THR A 156 -8.96 20.52 -5.96
CA THR A 156 -8.39 21.25 -4.82
C THR A 156 -7.37 22.32 -5.23
N ARG A 157 -7.30 22.67 -6.53
CA ARG A 157 -6.38 23.71 -7.04
C ARG A 157 -6.50 25.00 -6.22
N GLY A 158 -5.36 25.57 -5.85
CA GLY A 158 -5.27 26.78 -5.03
C GLY A 158 -5.40 26.55 -3.51
N ARG A 159 -5.59 25.30 -3.06
CA ARG A 159 -5.61 24.92 -1.63
C ARG A 159 -4.31 24.27 -1.17
N TRP A 160 -3.36 24.05 -2.08
CA TRP A 160 -2.03 23.48 -1.83
C TRP A 160 -0.94 24.41 -2.41
N PRO A 161 0.34 24.31 -1.96
CA PRO A 161 1.39 25.25 -2.34
C PRO A 161 1.64 25.31 -3.84
N GLU A 162 1.86 26.49 -4.42
CA GLU A 162 2.19 26.60 -5.84
C GLU A 162 3.50 25.87 -6.17
N VAL A 163 3.43 24.89 -7.08
CA VAL A 163 4.55 24.09 -7.56
C VAL A 163 4.58 24.05 -9.09
N ASP A 164 5.78 23.88 -9.65
CA ASP A 164 5.97 23.56 -11.06
C ASP A 164 5.94 22.03 -11.20
N MET A 165 5.01 21.51 -12.00
CA MET A 165 4.71 20.08 -12.04
C MET A 165 4.85 19.54 -13.47
N THR A 166 5.52 18.40 -13.58
CA THR A 166 5.60 17.60 -14.81
C THR A 166 5.06 16.21 -14.54
N ALA A 167 4.07 15.78 -15.31
CA ALA A 167 3.60 14.42 -15.36
C ALA A 167 4.47 13.56 -16.29
N VAL A 168 4.72 12.32 -15.88
CA VAL A 168 5.47 11.34 -16.66
C VAL A 168 4.70 10.03 -16.69
N THR A 169 4.42 9.53 -17.88
CA THR A 169 3.87 8.19 -18.10
C THR A 169 4.93 7.32 -18.75
N ILE A 170 5.14 6.14 -18.19
CA ILE A 170 6.08 5.14 -18.71
C ILE A 170 5.26 4.08 -19.45
N THR A 171 5.60 3.87 -20.71
CA THR A 171 5.02 2.87 -21.62
C THR A 171 6.01 1.73 -21.87
N GLY A 172 5.67 0.80 -22.75
CA GLY A 172 6.62 -0.17 -23.28
C GLY A 172 6.42 -1.60 -22.81
N LEU A 173 5.35 -1.86 -22.07
CA LEU A 173 4.76 -3.19 -21.93
C LEU A 173 3.29 -3.14 -22.36
N PRO A 174 2.75 -4.18 -23.02
CA PRO A 174 1.35 -4.20 -23.45
C PRO A 174 0.33 -3.80 -22.39
N ASP A 175 0.55 -4.23 -21.13
CA ASP A 175 -0.37 -3.94 -20.02
C ASP A 175 -0.16 -2.55 -19.41
N TRP A 176 0.90 -1.83 -19.80
CA TRP A 176 1.15 -0.43 -19.42
C TRP A 176 0.56 0.55 -20.43
N ASP A 177 0.29 0.07 -21.65
CA ASP A 177 -0.13 0.88 -22.79
C ASP A 177 -1.66 0.92 -22.96
N GLU A 178 -2.43 0.83 -21.87
CA GLU A 178 -3.89 0.85 -21.93
C GLU A 178 -4.39 2.21 -22.49
N PRO A 179 -5.00 2.26 -23.70
CA PRO A 179 -5.21 3.55 -24.39
C PRO A 179 -6.22 4.47 -23.70
N ALA A 180 -7.26 3.91 -23.08
CA ALA A 180 -8.27 4.66 -22.34
C ALA A 180 -7.65 5.38 -21.13
N THR A 181 -6.74 4.66 -20.49
CA THR A 181 -5.97 5.07 -19.32
C THR A 181 -4.98 6.18 -19.67
N PHE A 182 -4.27 6.05 -20.79
CA PHE A 182 -3.34 7.06 -21.30
C PHE A 182 -4.04 8.37 -21.70
N ARG A 183 -5.15 8.29 -22.44
CA ARG A 183 -5.91 9.47 -22.87
C ARG A 183 -6.49 10.23 -21.68
N THR A 184 -6.99 9.51 -20.68
CA THR A 184 -7.48 10.12 -19.43
C THR A 184 -6.39 10.90 -18.71
N ALA A 185 -5.19 10.34 -18.62
CA ALA A 185 -4.05 11.02 -18.01
C ALA A 185 -3.65 12.29 -18.79
N LEU A 186 -3.62 12.23 -20.12
CA LEU A 186 -3.37 13.39 -20.99
C LEU A 186 -4.42 14.50 -20.80
N ASP A 187 -5.71 14.14 -20.87
CA ASP A 187 -6.81 15.10 -20.76
C ASP A 187 -6.81 15.77 -19.38
N ALA A 188 -6.56 15.00 -18.31
CA ALA A 188 -6.44 15.51 -16.95
C ALA A 188 -5.23 16.44 -16.77
N CYS A 189 -4.07 16.09 -17.32
CA CYS A 189 -2.88 16.96 -17.29
C CYS A 189 -3.11 18.27 -18.06
N SER A 190 -3.76 18.20 -19.22
CA SER A 190 -4.10 19.36 -20.05
C SER A 190 -5.01 20.34 -19.30
N GLY A 191 -6.09 19.86 -18.67
CA GLY A 191 -6.96 20.69 -17.81
C GLY A 191 -6.22 21.26 -16.61
N LEU A 192 -5.17 20.57 -16.15
CA LEU A 192 -4.31 21.00 -15.06
C LEU A 192 -3.23 22.01 -15.46
N GLY A 193 -2.96 22.20 -16.76
CA GLY A 193 -1.81 22.98 -17.23
C GLY A 193 -0.47 22.32 -16.87
N VAL A 194 -0.46 20.99 -16.73
CA VAL A 194 0.72 20.20 -16.35
C VAL A 194 1.36 19.62 -17.61
N ASP A 195 2.66 19.87 -17.77
CA ASP A 195 3.46 19.25 -18.82
C ASP A 195 3.40 17.72 -18.71
N HIS A 196 3.20 17.03 -19.83
CA HIS A 196 3.18 15.56 -19.85
C HIS A 196 4.28 14.99 -20.75
N VAL A 197 5.09 14.09 -20.20
CA VAL A 197 6.15 13.36 -20.88
C VAL A 197 5.79 11.88 -20.97
N VAL A 198 6.04 11.30 -22.14
CA VAL A 198 5.91 9.86 -22.36
C VAL A 198 7.30 9.25 -22.47
N VAL A 199 7.58 8.26 -21.64
CA VAL A 199 8.81 7.46 -21.65
C VAL A 199 8.53 6.14 -22.32
N THR A 200 9.31 5.78 -23.33
CA THR A 200 9.08 4.61 -24.19
C THR A 200 9.84 3.36 -23.75
N ALA A 201 9.54 2.21 -24.39
CA ALA A 201 10.33 0.99 -24.19
C ALA A 201 11.80 1.16 -24.59
N ASP A 202 12.07 1.98 -25.61
CA ASP A 202 13.42 2.28 -26.08
C ASP A 202 14.19 3.14 -25.07
N ASP A 203 13.52 4.10 -24.44
CA ASP A 203 14.08 4.87 -23.32
C ASP A 203 14.50 3.94 -22.16
N VAL A 204 13.64 2.97 -21.82
CA VAL A 204 13.93 1.99 -20.77
C VAL A 204 15.14 1.13 -21.17
N ALA A 205 15.16 0.63 -22.40
CA ALA A 205 16.27 -0.18 -22.92
C ALA A 205 17.60 0.60 -22.92
N GLU A 206 17.57 1.90 -23.24
CA GLU A 206 18.73 2.77 -23.22
C GLU A 206 19.25 3.00 -21.79
N VAL A 207 18.36 3.29 -20.84
CA VAL A 207 18.71 3.54 -19.44
C VAL A 207 19.27 2.30 -18.78
N PHE A 208 18.60 1.15 -18.95
CA PHE A 208 19.02 -0.11 -18.35
C PHE A 208 20.08 -0.85 -19.17
N LYS A 209 20.56 -0.26 -20.28
CA LYS A 209 21.59 -0.83 -21.17
C LYS A 209 21.24 -2.25 -21.63
N LEU A 210 19.99 -2.46 -22.02
CA LEU A 210 19.49 -3.76 -22.47
C LEU A 210 20.04 -4.11 -23.86
N ARG A 211 20.32 -5.41 -24.09
CA ARG A 211 20.72 -5.95 -25.40
C ARG A 211 19.58 -6.12 -26.38
N GLU A 212 18.38 -6.25 -25.85
CA GLU A 212 17.15 -6.52 -26.57
C GLU A 212 16.03 -5.60 -26.07
N PRO A 213 14.90 -5.48 -26.80
CA PRO A 213 13.76 -4.68 -26.36
C PRO A 213 13.29 -5.04 -24.95
N PHE A 214 12.86 -4.03 -24.17
CA PHE A 214 12.42 -4.24 -22.79
C PHE A 214 11.29 -5.28 -22.67
N VAL A 215 10.35 -5.27 -23.61
CA VAL A 215 9.25 -6.24 -23.66
C VAL A 215 9.74 -7.69 -23.80
N ASP A 216 10.82 -7.93 -24.53
CA ASP A 216 11.37 -9.27 -24.74
C ASP A 216 12.07 -9.78 -23.49
N VAL A 217 12.79 -8.90 -22.78
CA VAL A 217 13.34 -9.20 -21.45
C VAL A 217 12.20 -9.57 -20.48
N MET A 218 11.14 -8.77 -20.43
CA MET A 218 10.01 -9.03 -19.52
C MET A 218 9.23 -10.28 -19.89
N ASN A 219 9.09 -10.62 -21.19
CA ASN A 219 8.51 -11.88 -21.64
C ASN A 219 9.26 -13.09 -21.05
N LYS A 220 10.59 -13.06 -21.04
CA LYS A 220 11.42 -14.11 -20.44
C LYS A 220 11.23 -14.19 -18.93
N VAL A 221 11.15 -13.04 -18.25
CA VAL A 221 10.94 -12.99 -16.79
C VAL A 221 9.61 -13.63 -16.40
N VAL A 222 8.50 -13.26 -17.04
CA VAL A 222 7.17 -13.76 -16.67
C VAL A 222 6.96 -15.23 -17.03
N ALA A 223 7.65 -15.73 -18.07
CA ALA A 223 7.58 -17.13 -18.48
C ALA A 223 8.56 -18.04 -17.71
N GLY A 224 9.58 -17.47 -17.08
CA GLY A 224 10.66 -18.20 -16.44
C GLY A 224 10.44 -18.45 -14.94
N GLU A 225 11.44 -19.07 -14.32
CA GLU A 225 11.46 -19.37 -12.87
C GLU A 225 11.54 -18.11 -12.01
N HIS A 226 11.97 -16.98 -12.59
CA HIS A 226 12.13 -15.69 -11.93
C HIS A 226 10.91 -14.76 -12.05
N ARG A 227 9.71 -15.29 -12.34
CA ARG A 227 8.48 -14.49 -12.47
C ARG A 227 8.18 -13.59 -11.27
N ASN A 228 8.68 -13.93 -10.07
CA ASN A 228 8.58 -13.11 -8.86
C ASN A 228 9.26 -11.73 -9.01
N MET A 229 10.24 -11.60 -9.93
CA MET A 229 10.92 -10.33 -10.21
C MET A 229 10.10 -9.37 -11.05
N ASN A 230 8.98 -9.80 -11.64
CA ASN A 230 8.16 -8.99 -12.56
C ASN A 230 7.82 -7.61 -11.98
N MET A 231 7.21 -7.58 -10.79
CA MET A 231 6.85 -6.33 -10.12
C MET A 231 8.07 -5.57 -9.59
N VAL A 232 9.14 -6.25 -9.18
CA VAL A 232 10.37 -5.59 -8.71
C VAL A 232 11.03 -4.81 -9.85
N ILE A 233 11.13 -5.43 -11.03
CA ILE A 233 11.63 -4.79 -12.25
C ILE A 233 10.71 -3.64 -12.65
N GLY A 234 9.39 -3.88 -12.70
CA GLY A 234 8.40 -2.84 -13.04
C GLY A 234 8.53 -1.59 -12.17
N HIS A 235 8.51 -1.73 -10.84
CA HIS A 235 8.63 -0.60 -9.93
C HIS A 235 9.99 0.12 -10.04
N GLN A 236 11.09 -0.62 -10.21
CA GLN A 236 12.41 0.00 -10.37
C GLN A 236 12.55 0.74 -11.70
N VAL A 237 11.98 0.22 -12.79
CA VAL A 237 11.89 0.91 -14.08
C VAL A 237 11.10 2.19 -13.92
N LEU A 238 9.85 2.10 -13.41
CA LEU A 238 9.00 3.26 -13.16
C LEU A 238 9.74 4.32 -12.35
N ARG A 239 10.31 3.94 -11.20
CA ARG A 239 11.08 4.84 -10.34
C ARG A 239 12.27 5.46 -11.09
N ARG A 240 13.11 4.67 -11.74
CA ARG A 240 14.32 5.20 -12.40
C ARG A 240 13.97 6.15 -13.54
N MET A 241 12.93 5.86 -14.31
CA MET A 241 12.52 6.74 -15.40
C MET A 241 12.01 8.08 -14.88
N LEU A 242 11.30 8.11 -13.74
CA LEU A 242 10.94 9.35 -13.07
C LEU A 242 12.15 10.13 -12.57
N GLU A 243 13.14 9.43 -11.98
CA GLU A 243 14.40 10.05 -11.55
C GLU A 243 15.15 10.69 -12.72
N ARG A 244 15.20 10.02 -13.87
CA ARG A 244 15.83 10.57 -15.09
C ARG A 244 15.15 11.84 -15.56
N GLU A 245 13.82 11.86 -15.60
CA GLU A 245 13.07 13.07 -16.00
C GLU A 245 13.21 14.18 -14.94
N ALA A 246 13.29 13.81 -13.66
CA ALA A 246 13.58 14.74 -12.57
C ALA A 246 14.96 15.39 -12.74
N GLU A 247 16.00 14.61 -13.04
CA GLU A 247 17.35 15.09 -13.36
C GLU A 247 17.35 16.06 -14.56
N ARG A 248 16.69 15.70 -15.67
CA ARG A 248 16.61 16.51 -16.91
C ARG A 248 15.97 17.88 -16.68
N ARG A 249 14.98 17.95 -15.79
CA ARG A 249 14.22 19.18 -15.48
C ARG A 249 14.76 19.92 -14.27
N GLY A 250 15.79 19.39 -13.61
CA GLY A 250 16.29 19.89 -12.33
C GLY A 250 15.22 19.86 -11.23
N ALA A 251 14.27 18.93 -11.30
CA ALA A 251 13.20 18.77 -10.31
C ALA A 251 13.68 17.86 -9.16
N PRO A 252 13.88 18.36 -7.94
CA PRO A 252 14.38 17.54 -6.83
C PRO A 252 13.28 16.68 -6.18
N VAL A 253 12.01 16.83 -6.58
CA VAL A 253 10.87 16.14 -5.97
C VAL A 253 10.25 15.16 -6.95
N VAL A 254 10.06 13.92 -6.51
CA VAL A 254 9.35 12.87 -7.25
C VAL A 254 8.13 12.44 -6.45
N ALA A 255 6.92 12.68 -6.95
CA ALA A 255 5.69 12.29 -6.28
C ALA A 255 5.12 10.98 -6.82
N PHE A 256 4.76 10.08 -5.91
CA PHE A 256 4.04 8.85 -6.22
C PHE A 256 2.61 8.92 -5.67
N GLY A 257 1.65 8.47 -6.47
CA GLY A 257 0.24 8.31 -6.07
C GLY A 257 -0.02 7.08 -5.21
N PHE A 258 0.89 6.72 -4.29
CA PHE A 258 0.68 5.59 -3.38
C PHE A 258 -0.32 5.98 -2.29
N ASN A 259 -1.35 5.17 -2.15
CA ASN A 259 -2.40 5.33 -1.15
C ASN A 259 -1.93 4.80 0.22
N ALA A 260 -2.73 5.01 1.27
CA ALA A 260 -2.39 4.61 2.62
C ALA A 260 -2.16 3.08 2.75
N ASP A 261 -2.96 2.25 2.06
CA ASP A 261 -2.85 0.79 2.11
C ASP A 261 -1.58 0.29 1.41
N ASP A 262 -1.17 0.90 0.28
CA ASP A 262 0.10 0.59 -0.40
C ASP A 262 1.30 0.79 0.54
N LEU A 263 1.26 1.87 1.33
CA LEU A 263 2.33 2.23 2.25
C LEU A 263 2.33 1.33 3.49
N VAL A 264 1.16 0.98 4.04
CA VAL A 264 1.06 0.00 5.13
C VAL A 264 1.50 -1.40 4.66
N ALA A 265 1.09 -1.84 3.48
CA ALA A 265 1.55 -3.10 2.89
C ALA A 265 3.08 -3.11 2.70
N SER A 266 3.66 -1.99 2.26
CA SER A 266 5.11 -1.83 2.16
C SER A 266 5.78 -1.94 3.53
N MET A 267 5.20 -1.36 4.59
CA MET A 267 5.69 -1.51 5.97
C MET A 267 5.63 -2.97 6.43
N VAL A 268 4.54 -3.70 6.13
CA VAL A 268 4.42 -5.13 6.44
C VAL A 268 5.56 -5.92 5.78
N THR A 269 5.79 -5.74 4.47
CA THR A 269 6.90 -6.39 3.76
C THR A 269 8.24 -6.06 4.41
N TRP A 270 8.46 -4.84 4.87
CA TRP A 270 9.76 -4.43 5.38
C TRP A 270 10.03 -4.93 6.80
N PHE A 271 9.02 -4.95 7.67
CA PHE A 271 9.15 -5.57 8.98
C PHE A 271 9.37 -7.08 8.91
N THR A 272 8.87 -7.77 7.88
CA THR A 272 9.04 -9.22 7.73
C THR A 272 10.32 -9.62 7.00
N THR A 273 10.88 -8.75 6.17
CA THR A 273 12.13 -9.03 5.41
C THR A 273 13.39 -8.50 6.10
N GLY A 274 13.26 -7.52 6.98
CA GLY A 274 14.40 -6.78 7.54
C GLY A 274 14.99 -5.75 6.57
N TYR A 275 14.36 -5.52 5.42
CA TYR A 275 14.79 -4.51 4.46
C TYR A 275 14.57 -3.09 5.01
N ARG A 276 15.53 -2.22 4.69
CA ARG A 276 15.50 -0.80 5.07
C ARG A 276 14.48 -0.04 4.26
N MET A 277 13.66 0.71 5.00
CA MET A 277 12.62 1.62 4.53
C MET A 277 13.11 3.06 4.60
N GLY A 278 12.88 3.85 3.54
CA GLY A 278 12.95 5.30 3.67
C GLY A 278 11.63 5.92 4.13
N GLY A 279 11.70 7.14 4.69
CA GLY A 279 10.60 7.85 5.34
C GLY A 279 9.25 7.88 4.60
N ILE A 280 8.17 8.01 5.38
CA ILE A 280 6.79 8.29 4.94
C ILE A 280 6.31 9.49 5.79
N PRO A 281 5.68 10.52 5.21
CA PRO A 281 5.26 10.66 3.81
C PRO A 281 6.34 11.19 2.87
N VAL A 282 7.52 11.52 3.40
CA VAL A 282 8.65 12.04 2.64
C VAL A 282 9.86 11.13 2.84
N ARG A 283 10.47 10.73 1.73
CA ARG A 283 11.70 9.94 1.68
C ARG A 283 12.80 10.74 0.99
N GLU A 284 13.89 10.95 1.70
CA GLU A 284 15.08 11.60 1.14
C GLU A 284 16.13 10.54 0.77
N LEU A 285 16.66 10.62 -0.45
CA LEU A 285 17.73 9.75 -0.93
C LEU A 285 18.65 10.55 -1.87
N GLY A 286 19.87 10.80 -1.42
CA GLY A 286 20.77 11.74 -2.11
C GLY A 286 20.13 13.12 -2.25
N SER A 287 20.05 13.63 -3.47
CA SER A 287 19.44 14.94 -3.78
C SER A 287 17.94 14.87 -4.10
N LEU A 288 17.35 13.68 -4.10
CA LEU A 288 15.94 13.49 -4.45
C LEU A 288 15.08 13.31 -3.22
N ARG A 289 13.88 13.90 -3.29
CA ARG A 289 12.83 13.80 -2.29
C ARG A 289 11.63 13.07 -2.91
N TYR A 290 11.42 11.83 -2.53
CA TYR A 290 10.23 11.09 -2.92
C TYR A 290 9.09 11.40 -1.96
N VAL A 291 7.91 11.70 -2.49
CA VAL A 291 6.79 12.17 -1.69
C VAL A 291 5.54 11.37 -2.00
N PHE A 292 4.70 11.16 -0.97
CA PHE A 292 3.49 10.36 -1.07
C PHE A 292 2.26 11.20 -0.66
N PRO A 293 1.69 12.03 -1.57
CA PRO A 293 0.61 12.96 -1.21
C PRO A 293 -0.69 12.28 -0.77
N LEU A 294 -0.93 11.02 -1.18
CA LEU A 294 -2.13 10.25 -0.84
C LEU A 294 -1.96 9.37 0.41
N TYR A 295 -0.90 9.56 1.19
CA TYR A 295 -0.56 8.64 2.29
C TYR A 295 -1.63 8.52 3.39
N ARG A 296 -2.64 9.41 3.45
CA ARG A 296 -3.77 9.32 4.41
C ARG A 296 -5.09 8.86 3.79
N ILE A 297 -5.10 8.54 2.51
CA ILE A 297 -6.31 8.16 1.78
C ILE A 297 -6.16 6.71 1.32
N THR A 298 -7.11 5.87 1.67
CA THR A 298 -7.12 4.44 1.31
C THR A 298 -7.52 4.24 -0.15
N LYS A 299 -7.17 3.07 -0.70
CA LYS A 299 -7.61 2.61 -2.03
C LYS A 299 -9.13 2.63 -2.16
N LYS A 300 -9.84 2.21 -1.09
CA LYS A 300 -11.31 2.21 -1.02
C LYS A 300 -11.87 3.64 -1.12
N GLU A 301 -11.28 4.58 -0.37
CA GLU A 301 -11.67 5.99 -0.41
C GLU A 301 -11.43 6.61 -1.80
N LEU A 302 -10.27 6.39 -2.41
CA LEU A 302 -9.96 6.90 -3.76
C LEU A 302 -10.92 6.34 -4.83
N THR A 303 -11.27 5.05 -4.72
CA THR A 303 -12.17 4.38 -5.66
C THR A 303 -13.59 4.95 -5.56
N LEU A 304 -14.11 5.11 -4.34
CA LEU A 304 -15.43 5.71 -4.13
C LEU A 304 -15.44 7.20 -4.53
N TYR A 305 -14.35 7.91 -4.26
CA TYR A 305 -14.22 9.31 -4.66
C TYR A 305 -14.36 9.45 -6.18
N LEU A 306 -13.62 8.65 -6.95
CA LEU A 306 -13.74 8.63 -8.41
C LEU A 306 -15.14 8.23 -8.89
N GLU A 307 -15.78 7.26 -8.25
CA GLU A 307 -17.15 6.87 -8.60
C GLU A 307 -18.13 8.06 -8.50
N LEU A 308 -17.95 8.91 -7.49
CA LEU A 308 -18.83 10.04 -7.24
C LEU A 308 -18.50 11.27 -8.10
N VAL A 309 -17.22 11.57 -8.34
CA VAL A 309 -16.81 12.82 -9.02
C VAL A 309 -16.48 12.64 -10.50
N ALA A 310 -16.16 11.42 -10.94
CA ALA A 310 -15.73 11.11 -12.30
C ALA A 310 -15.94 9.61 -12.65
N PRO A 311 -17.17 9.08 -12.59
CA PRO A 311 -17.44 7.64 -12.77
C PRO A 311 -16.96 7.09 -14.12
N GLY A 312 -16.95 7.91 -15.17
CA GLY A 312 -16.41 7.54 -16.48
C GLY A 312 -14.91 7.19 -16.46
N LEU A 313 -14.18 7.69 -15.46
CA LEU A 313 -12.75 7.46 -15.26
C LEU A 313 -12.47 6.37 -14.22
N ASN A 314 -13.49 5.79 -13.58
CA ASN A 314 -13.34 4.74 -12.56
C ASN A 314 -13.23 3.32 -13.19
N ARG A 315 -12.69 3.22 -14.41
CA ARG A 315 -12.54 1.97 -15.12
C ARG A 315 -11.12 1.46 -14.97
N GLN A 316 -10.97 0.16 -14.67
CA GLN A 316 -9.69 -0.53 -14.70
C GLN A 316 -9.92 -1.96 -15.15
N GLY A 317 -9.15 -2.43 -16.13
CA GLY A 317 -9.15 -3.82 -16.54
C GLY A 317 -8.62 -4.77 -15.46
N ALA A 318 -8.79 -6.07 -15.69
CA ALA A 318 -8.11 -7.08 -14.88
C ALA A 318 -6.59 -6.91 -14.98
N PRO A 319 -5.82 -7.22 -13.92
CA PRO A 319 -4.36 -7.21 -13.99
C PRO A 319 -3.86 -8.05 -15.17
N GLY A 320 -3.02 -7.45 -16.00
CA GLY A 320 -2.32 -8.15 -17.07
C GLY A 320 -1.08 -8.89 -16.55
N ARG A 321 -0.48 -9.71 -17.42
CA ARG A 321 0.68 -10.56 -17.10
C ARG A 321 1.87 -9.78 -16.52
N PHE A 322 2.07 -8.52 -16.91
CA PHE A 322 3.16 -7.67 -16.43
C PHE A 322 2.82 -6.85 -15.19
N THR A 323 1.62 -7.03 -14.65
CA THR A 323 1.12 -6.33 -13.45
C THR A 323 0.76 -7.28 -12.31
N THR A 324 1.01 -8.58 -12.49
CA THR A 324 0.83 -9.61 -11.47
C THR A 324 2.07 -9.73 -10.60
N GLY A 325 1.89 -9.57 -9.28
CA GLY A 325 2.93 -9.75 -8.28
C GLY A 325 3.05 -11.16 -7.72
N SER A 326 4.02 -11.37 -6.83
CA SER A 326 4.17 -12.62 -6.07
C SER A 326 3.09 -12.78 -5.00
N ASP A 327 2.92 -14.00 -4.51
CA ASP A 327 1.98 -14.31 -3.43
C ASP A 327 2.30 -13.54 -2.14
N GLU A 328 3.58 -13.30 -1.85
CA GLU A 328 4.02 -12.48 -0.72
C GLU A 328 3.49 -11.04 -0.79
N ARG A 329 3.41 -10.47 -2.00
CA ARG A 329 2.78 -9.16 -2.18
C ARG A 329 1.30 -9.23 -1.83
N SER A 330 0.58 -10.22 -2.37
CA SER A 330 -0.84 -10.43 -2.06
C SER A 330 -1.08 -10.62 -0.56
N LEU A 331 -0.21 -11.37 0.11
CA LEU A 331 -0.22 -11.56 1.56
C LEU A 331 -0.02 -10.23 2.29
N ALA A 332 0.97 -9.41 1.90
CA ALA A 332 1.24 -8.13 2.55
C ALA A 332 0.05 -7.16 2.44
N TYR A 333 -0.61 -7.11 1.28
CA TYR A 333 -1.83 -6.30 1.11
C TYR A 333 -3.00 -6.85 1.94
N ALA A 334 -3.23 -8.17 1.93
CA ALA A 334 -4.29 -8.77 2.75
C ALA A 334 -4.06 -8.54 4.26
N VAL A 335 -2.82 -8.61 4.72
CA VAL A 335 -2.47 -8.26 6.10
C VAL A 335 -2.71 -6.78 6.37
N ALA A 336 -2.34 -5.88 5.45
CA ALA A 336 -2.60 -4.45 5.60
C ALA A 336 -4.11 -4.15 5.71
N ASP A 337 -4.94 -4.74 4.86
CA ASP A 337 -6.41 -4.59 4.93
C ASP A 337 -6.95 -5.08 6.29
N HIS A 338 -6.50 -6.25 6.75
CA HIS A 338 -6.88 -6.76 8.07
C HIS A 338 -6.37 -5.90 9.23
N LEU A 339 -5.23 -5.23 9.09
CA LEU A 339 -4.75 -4.28 10.09
C LEU A 339 -5.68 -3.07 10.20
N TYR A 340 -6.22 -2.56 9.09
CA TYR A 340 -7.24 -1.49 9.13
C TYR A 340 -8.55 -1.96 9.77
N ASP A 341 -8.98 -3.20 9.52
CA ASP A 341 -10.18 -3.76 10.16
C ASP A 341 -10.01 -3.92 11.67
N LEU A 342 -8.87 -4.48 12.10
CA LEU A 342 -8.58 -4.75 13.51
C LEU A 342 -8.23 -3.47 14.29
N TRP A 343 -7.57 -2.51 13.64
CA TRP A 343 -7.19 -1.24 14.21
C TRP A 343 -7.55 -0.10 13.25
N PRO A 344 -8.82 0.36 13.26
CA PRO A 344 -9.24 1.49 12.45
C PRO A 344 -8.36 2.72 12.70
N GLY A 345 -7.77 3.26 11.62
CA GLY A 345 -6.81 4.37 11.68
C GLY A 345 -5.38 3.98 12.11
N ILE A 346 -4.98 2.72 11.96
CA ILE A 346 -3.61 2.25 12.28
C ILE A 346 -2.51 3.05 11.59
N ASP A 347 -2.78 3.56 10.39
CA ASP A 347 -1.86 4.37 9.59
C ASP A 347 -1.45 5.68 10.32
N TYR A 348 -2.33 6.25 11.15
CA TYR A 348 -2.01 7.42 12.00
C TYR A 348 -0.89 7.12 12.98
N TYR A 349 -0.89 5.92 13.54
CA TYR A 349 0.12 5.45 14.46
C TYR A 349 1.39 5.01 13.72
N LEU A 350 1.24 4.21 12.66
CA LEU A 350 2.36 3.62 11.92
C LEU A 350 3.23 4.68 11.26
N PHE A 351 2.66 5.61 10.49
CA PHE A 351 3.48 6.57 9.74
C PHE A 351 4.23 7.54 10.66
N ASN A 352 3.58 8.04 11.71
CA ASN A 352 4.23 8.94 12.68
C ASN A 352 5.31 8.21 13.49
N ALA A 353 5.03 7.00 13.98
CA ALA A 353 6.03 6.20 14.68
C ALA A 353 7.23 5.88 13.77
N PHE A 354 6.95 5.50 12.53
CA PHE A 354 7.97 5.16 11.56
C PHE A 354 8.87 6.36 11.22
N GLU A 355 8.30 7.54 10.99
CA GLU A 355 9.06 8.76 10.72
C GLU A 355 10.04 9.08 11.87
N ASN A 356 9.59 8.95 13.13
CA ASN A 356 10.42 9.20 14.30
C ASN A 356 11.57 8.17 14.45
N VAL A 357 11.26 6.89 14.25
CA VAL A 357 12.25 5.80 14.33
C VAL A 357 13.28 5.91 13.22
N GLN A 358 12.85 6.16 11.98
CA GLN A 358 13.74 6.19 10.82
C GLN A 358 14.78 7.31 10.94
N ARG A 359 14.39 8.49 11.42
CA ARG A 359 15.32 9.63 11.64
C ARG A 359 16.44 9.33 12.63
N THR A 360 16.23 8.40 13.57
CA THR A 360 17.13 8.21 14.71
C THR A 360 17.90 6.89 14.67
N LEU A 361 17.26 5.82 14.18
CA LEU A 361 17.76 4.44 14.36
C LEU A 361 18.10 3.72 13.06
N LEU A 362 17.58 4.17 11.91
CA LEU A 362 17.69 3.45 10.64
C LEU A 362 18.21 4.39 9.53
N PRO A 363 19.50 4.79 9.58
CA PRO A 363 20.09 5.56 8.49
C PRO A 363 20.05 4.73 7.20
N LEU A 364 19.62 5.37 6.12
CA LEU A 364 19.70 4.77 4.80
C LEU A 364 21.17 4.81 4.35
N VAL A 365 21.69 3.64 3.99
CA VAL A 365 22.96 3.54 3.27
C VAL A 365 22.59 3.26 1.83
N ASP A 366 23.06 4.09 0.91
CA ASP A 366 22.67 4.02 -0.49
C ASP A 366 23.86 4.26 -1.42
N ASP A 367 23.72 3.80 -2.66
CA ASP A 367 24.76 3.88 -3.69
C ASP A 367 24.12 4.16 -5.07
N LEU A 368 24.95 4.50 -6.06
CA LEU A 368 24.53 4.73 -7.44
C LEU A 368 24.81 3.49 -8.29
N CYS A 369 23.78 3.01 -8.98
CA CYS A 369 23.93 1.89 -9.90
C CYS A 369 24.75 2.33 -11.12
N ARG A 370 25.89 1.68 -11.38
CA ARG A 370 26.77 1.99 -12.53
C ARG A 370 26.15 1.70 -13.90
N VAL A 371 25.06 0.91 -13.95
CA VAL A 371 24.35 0.58 -15.19
C VAL A 371 23.24 1.59 -15.47
N CYS A 372 22.23 1.66 -14.60
CA CYS A 372 21.06 2.50 -14.85
C CYS A 372 21.20 3.93 -14.31
N GLY A 373 22.22 4.23 -13.50
CA GLY A 373 22.41 5.52 -12.83
C GLY A 373 21.45 5.77 -11.66
N GLY A 374 20.56 4.83 -11.35
CA GLY A 374 19.59 4.98 -10.26
C GLY A 374 20.22 4.81 -8.89
N ARG A 375 19.79 5.62 -7.92
CA ARG A 375 20.20 5.50 -6.53
C ARG A 375 19.43 4.36 -5.85
N TYR A 376 20.10 3.47 -5.15
CA TYR A 376 19.47 2.32 -4.49
C TYR A 376 19.97 2.17 -3.06
N VAL A 377 19.07 1.72 -2.18
CA VAL A 377 19.40 1.46 -0.78
C VAL A 377 20.10 0.11 -0.69
N LEU A 378 21.21 0.05 0.04
CA LEU A 378 21.90 -1.19 0.35
C LEU A 378 21.08 -1.98 1.38
N GLN A 379 20.61 -3.14 0.93
CA GLN A 379 19.82 -4.07 1.74
C GLN A 379 20.72 -5.15 2.34
N GLU A 380 20.53 -5.43 3.62
CA GLU A 380 21.24 -6.51 4.29
C GLU A 380 20.81 -7.87 3.74
N GLY A 381 21.76 -8.78 3.56
CA GLY A 381 21.50 -10.09 2.95
C GLY A 381 21.36 -10.09 1.42
N VAL A 382 21.37 -8.94 0.75
CA VAL A 382 21.32 -8.85 -0.72
C VAL A 382 22.72 -8.78 -1.30
N ALA A 383 23.13 -9.84 -2.01
CA ALA A 383 24.45 -9.97 -2.62
C ALA A 383 24.42 -9.65 -4.13
N ASN A 384 24.28 -8.38 -4.49
CA ASN A 384 24.47 -7.95 -5.87
C ASN A 384 25.96 -7.79 -6.22
N PRO A 385 26.34 -7.89 -7.50
CA PRO A 385 27.66 -7.44 -7.93
C PRO A 385 27.90 -5.97 -7.53
N ALA A 386 29.16 -5.61 -7.27
CA ALA A 386 29.51 -4.27 -6.80
C ALA A 386 28.98 -3.17 -7.75
N GLY A 387 28.37 -2.14 -7.15
CA GLY A 387 27.80 -0.99 -7.85
C GLY A 387 26.56 -1.31 -8.70
N LEU A 388 25.88 -2.44 -8.50
CA LEU A 388 24.61 -2.76 -9.17
C LEU A 388 23.45 -2.80 -8.18
N CYS A 389 22.34 -2.13 -8.54
CA CYS A 389 21.07 -2.30 -7.85
C CYS A 389 20.47 -3.69 -8.13
N ASP A 390 19.46 -4.09 -7.34
CA ASP A 390 18.82 -5.41 -7.41
C ASP A 390 18.41 -5.82 -8.83
N VAL A 391 17.82 -4.88 -9.57
CA VAL A 391 17.33 -5.13 -10.93
C VAL A 391 18.48 -5.22 -11.92
N CYS A 392 19.46 -4.32 -11.89
CA CYS A 392 20.62 -4.42 -12.79
C CYS A 392 21.50 -5.63 -12.46
N GLY A 393 21.63 -6.00 -11.18
CA GLY A 393 22.30 -7.23 -10.77
C GLY A 393 21.56 -8.48 -11.25
N PHE A 394 20.24 -8.49 -11.19
CA PHE A 394 19.41 -9.54 -11.80
C PHE A 394 19.61 -9.60 -13.32
N LEU A 395 19.46 -8.48 -14.03
CA LEU A 395 19.61 -8.41 -15.48
C LEU A 395 21.02 -8.83 -15.94
N HIS A 396 22.06 -8.51 -15.16
CA HIS A 396 23.41 -8.98 -15.41
C HIS A 396 23.50 -10.51 -15.35
N ARG A 397 22.94 -11.14 -14.30
CA ARG A 397 22.90 -12.61 -14.16
C ARG A 397 22.08 -13.32 -15.25
N GLN A 398 21.07 -12.63 -15.80
CA GLN A 398 20.27 -13.12 -16.93
C GLN A 398 20.88 -12.79 -18.30
N GLU A 399 22.10 -12.25 -18.35
CA GLU A 399 22.81 -11.86 -19.57
C GLU A 399 22.05 -10.85 -20.47
N ALA A 400 21.12 -10.10 -19.88
CA ALA A 400 20.24 -9.16 -20.57
C ALA A 400 20.90 -7.79 -20.84
N LEU A 401 22.03 -7.50 -20.18
CA LEU A 401 22.77 -6.24 -20.30
C LEU A 401 23.79 -6.27 -21.45
N ARG A 402 24.00 -5.13 -22.12
CA ARG A 402 25.02 -5.00 -23.17
C ARG A 402 26.41 -5.24 -22.60
N ALA A 403 27.30 -5.79 -23.43
CA ALA A 403 28.64 -6.21 -23.00
C ALA A 403 29.52 -5.05 -22.51
N ASP A 404 29.25 -3.82 -22.98
CA ASP A 404 29.93 -2.58 -22.59
C ASP A 404 29.36 -1.94 -21.31
N ALA A 405 28.24 -2.45 -20.79
CA ALA A 405 27.59 -1.93 -19.59
C ALA A 405 28.05 -2.61 -18.29
N VAL A 406 28.76 -3.75 -18.39
CA VAL A 406 29.12 -4.65 -17.29
C VAL A 406 30.56 -4.46 -16.87
#